data_AF-A0A8K0NT71-F1
#
_entry.id   AF-A0A8K0NT71-F1
#
_cell.length_a   1.000
_cell.length_b   1.000
_cell.length_c   1.000
_cell.angle_alpha   90.00
_cell.angle_beta   90.00
_cell.angle_gamma   90.00
#
_symmetry.space_group_name_H-M   'P 1'
#
loop_
_entity.id
_entity.type
_entity.pdbx_description
1 polymer ?
#
loop_
_entity_poly.entity_id
_entity_poly.type
_entity_poly.pdbx_seq_one_letter_code
_entity_poly.pdbx_strand_id
1 'polypeptide(L)'
;MSTDQQEPNPDDFDTIVLGTGLAESIIAASLAKASQKVLHIDPFPTYGGPRHSSLTIPELVAHLPDLENSSYEYPAGSSAAAGGSFQQDVETGSRGRQYAISLYPAILPARGKLIDTLISSGVSGYIGFRVVDGIGLWQPSTSTGAGTSTNRGEEFASDIKKVPSSKGQVFKDKTLSLMEKRKLMKMLMFVANLDETKAIDDALLKDKIDMPFVPYLQQAFDLPLAMARDIAFGIAHCTTGKEPALVTLLRMQRYLRSLSRYSPTSSFLVAQFGGIGEIVQGFCRSCAVYGGTYILGDMARIKSGKQTEEGVEIQIEAQEGALRGKRLIGTDKALKQAGLLDASGDGRGSRRKIEESEPRRSNCVAIVSGLPPMVRSAFSSGRDGAQQTEEQEDEDEVAGNDVLVLVAPPPEDQEKGQEVSRILFMGSGTGSCPEGEYVVYISTPTRIGETNPAKALLDRLFVTPTSTALPTSAHQPGRHGPDQAPCWWGSFERVRVVGRDGPRGRARSGRAGRSGRRDDHQARRGRGWRR
;
A
#
# COMPACT_ATOMS: atom_id res chain seq x y z
N MET A 1 -3.40 47.81 36.59
CA MET A 1 -3.02 46.44 36.18
C MET A 1 -3.66 46.19 34.84
N SER A 2 -3.03 46.71 33.79
CA SER A 2 -3.37 46.46 32.40
C SER A 2 -2.90 45.04 32.09
N THR A 3 -3.82 44.12 31.87
CA THR A 3 -3.50 42.83 31.28
C THR A 3 -3.09 43.08 29.84
N ASP A 4 -1.79 43.07 29.56
CA ASP A 4 -1.25 42.95 28.21
C ASP A 4 -1.82 41.65 27.61
N GLN A 5 -2.88 41.79 26.82
CA GLN A 5 -3.21 40.78 25.82
C GLN A 5 -2.21 40.97 24.70
N GLN A 6 -1.06 40.32 24.83
CA GLN A 6 -0.07 40.23 23.78
C GLN A 6 -0.77 39.56 22.58
N GLU A 7 -1.03 40.34 21.52
CA GLU A 7 -1.62 39.79 20.29
C GLU A 7 -0.75 38.61 19.82
N PRO A 8 -1.36 37.46 19.48
CA PRO A 8 -0.59 36.30 19.05
C PRO A 8 0.24 36.70 17.82
N ASN A 9 1.54 36.42 17.86
CA ASN A 9 2.42 36.72 16.74
C ASN A 9 1.87 36.00 15.50
N PRO A 10 1.75 36.65 14.32
CA PRO A 10 1.34 35.98 13.09
C PRO A 10 2.16 34.73 12.76
N ASP A 11 3.36 34.58 13.33
CA ASP A 11 4.25 33.44 13.13
C ASP A 11 4.16 32.35 14.22
N ASP A 12 3.20 32.46 15.15
CA ASP A 12 2.92 31.43 16.16
C ASP A 12 1.88 30.43 15.64
N PHE A 13 2.17 29.14 15.79
CA PHE A 13 1.32 28.03 15.35
C PHE A 13 0.91 27.13 16.52
N ASP A 14 -0.27 26.50 16.42
CA ASP A 14 -0.67 25.48 17.39
C ASP A 14 0.10 24.18 17.14
N THR A 15 0.38 23.85 15.88
CA THR A 15 1.09 22.63 15.53
C THR A 15 1.90 22.83 14.26
N ILE A 16 3.18 22.48 14.33
CA ILE A 16 4.07 22.39 13.18
C ILE A 16 4.18 20.92 12.78
N VAL A 17 4.02 20.61 11.51
CA VAL A 17 4.12 19.26 10.93
C VAL A 17 5.28 19.24 9.94
N LEU A 18 6.20 18.30 10.12
CA LEU A 18 7.39 18.10 9.27
C LEU A 18 7.21 16.90 8.36
N GLY A 19 7.39 17.12 7.06
CA GLY A 19 7.14 16.17 6.00
C GLY A 19 5.67 16.15 5.58
N THR A 20 5.43 15.99 4.29
CA THR A 20 4.09 15.91 3.69
C THR A 20 3.73 14.48 3.30
N GLY A 21 4.21 13.48 4.05
CA GLY A 21 3.83 12.09 3.82
C GLY A 21 2.33 11.82 4.06
N LEU A 22 1.90 10.58 3.82
CA LEU A 22 0.50 10.19 3.97
C LEU A 22 -0.01 10.35 5.40
N ALA A 23 0.77 9.96 6.41
CA ALA A 23 0.34 10.10 7.80
C ALA A 23 0.31 11.57 8.22
N GLU A 24 1.34 12.32 7.86
CA GLU A 24 1.52 13.73 8.18
C GLU A 24 0.42 14.58 7.56
N SER A 25 0.07 14.34 6.29
CA SER A 25 -1.00 15.06 5.60
C SER A 25 -2.39 14.77 6.19
N ILE A 26 -2.69 13.52 6.55
CA ILE A 26 -3.95 13.17 7.23
C ILE A 26 -4.05 13.87 8.60
N ILE A 27 -2.97 13.85 9.38
CA ILE A 27 -2.93 14.50 10.71
C ILE A 27 -3.07 16.01 10.55
N ALA A 28 -2.29 16.64 9.67
CA ALA A 28 -2.35 18.08 9.41
C ALA A 28 -3.77 18.53 9.04
N ALA A 29 -4.41 17.81 8.09
CA ALA A 29 -5.79 18.08 7.69
C ALA A 29 -6.78 17.93 8.84
N SER A 30 -6.60 16.90 9.68
CA SER A 30 -7.47 16.65 10.83
C SER A 30 -7.35 17.74 11.90
N LEU A 31 -6.13 18.25 12.16
CA LEU A 31 -5.89 19.32 13.12
C LEU A 31 -6.41 20.66 12.61
N ALA A 32 -6.17 20.99 11.34
CA ALA A 32 -6.70 22.21 10.72
C ALA A 32 -8.24 22.21 10.74
N LYS A 33 -8.88 21.07 10.42
CA LYS A 33 -10.34 20.90 10.51
C LYS A 33 -10.88 21.01 11.95
N ALA A 34 -10.04 20.76 12.95
CA ALA A 34 -10.33 21.04 14.36
C ALA A 34 -9.99 22.48 14.78
N SER A 35 -9.88 23.40 13.81
CA SER A 35 -9.61 24.83 13.98
C SER A 35 -8.27 25.15 14.65
N GLN A 36 -7.27 24.29 14.50
CA GLN A 36 -5.90 24.59 14.94
C GLN A 36 -5.12 25.29 13.84
N LYS A 37 -4.27 26.25 14.22
CA LYS A 37 -3.36 26.91 13.29
C LYS A 37 -2.17 25.98 13.00
N VAL A 38 -2.20 25.36 11.82
CA VAL A 38 -1.22 24.35 11.39
C VAL A 38 -0.20 24.95 10.42
N LEU A 39 1.08 24.70 10.68
CA LEU A 39 2.17 24.94 9.73
C LEU A 39 2.68 23.58 9.23
N HIS A 40 2.71 23.38 7.93
CA HIS A 40 3.11 22.13 7.31
C HIS A 40 4.32 22.36 6.39
N ILE A 41 5.47 21.79 6.76
CA ILE A 41 6.77 22.04 6.14
C ILE A 41 7.29 20.75 5.52
N ASP A 42 7.84 20.81 4.30
CA ASP A 42 8.59 19.69 3.71
C ASP A 42 9.80 20.21 2.93
N PRO A 43 11.03 19.75 3.22
CA PRO A 43 12.20 20.15 2.43
C PRO A 43 12.18 19.60 1.00
N PHE A 44 11.33 18.61 0.70
CA PHE A 44 11.14 18.12 -0.66
C PHE A 44 10.22 19.08 -1.44
N PRO A 45 10.50 19.36 -2.72
CA PRO A 45 9.73 20.36 -3.48
C PRO A 45 8.33 19.91 -3.89
N THR A 46 8.02 18.61 -3.83
CA THR A 46 6.68 18.09 -4.13
C THR A 46 6.01 17.48 -2.89
N TYR A 47 4.69 17.55 -2.83
CA TYR A 47 3.91 16.88 -1.78
C TYR A 47 4.10 15.35 -1.79
N GLY A 48 3.96 14.72 -0.62
CA GLY A 48 4.27 13.30 -0.43
C GLY A 48 5.74 13.03 -0.16
N GLY A 49 6.54 14.07 -0.33
CA GLY A 49 7.98 14.05 -0.24
C GLY A 49 8.59 12.93 -1.09
N PRO A 50 9.70 12.35 -0.68
CA PRO A 50 10.47 11.33 -1.41
C PRO A 50 9.81 9.96 -1.56
N ARG A 51 8.72 9.71 -0.82
CA ARG A 51 8.18 8.37 -0.58
C ARG A 51 6.82 8.23 -1.20
N HIS A 52 5.96 9.22 -1.01
CA HIS A 52 4.58 9.16 -1.49
C HIS A 52 4.32 10.11 -2.65
N SER A 53 5.32 10.84 -3.15
CA SER A 53 5.13 11.72 -4.30
C SER A 53 4.82 10.95 -5.58
N SER A 54 4.16 11.66 -6.48
CA SER A 54 3.99 11.28 -7.88
C SER A 54 4.66 12.35 -8.72
N LEU A 55 5.58 11.92 -9.57
CA LEU A 55 6.49 12.80 -10.30
C LEU A 55 6.32 12.61 -11.79
N THR A 56 6.42 13.70 -12.54
CA THR A 56 6.65 13.64 -13.99
C THR A 56 8.05 13.11 -14.28
N ILE A 57 8.33 12.70 -15.52
CA ILE A 57 9.67 12.20 -15.88
C ILE A 57 10.76 13.26 -15.64
N PRO A 58 10.59 14.55 -16.02
CA PRO A 58 11.59 15.57 -15.73
C PRO A 58 11.83 15.78 -14.23
N GLU A 59 10.77 15.74 -13.41
CA GLU A 59 10.89 15.86 -11.95
C GLU A 59 11.58 14.64 -11.34
N LEU A 60 11.24 13.44 -11.79
CA LEU A 60 11.90 12.21 -11.35
C LEU A 60 13.41 12.29 -11.60
N VAL A 61 13.81 12.67 -12.83
CA VAL A 61 15.22 12.84 -13.22
C VAL A 61 15.92 13.90 -12.37
N ALA A 62 15.27 15.04 -12.15
CA ALA A 62 15.83 16.12 -11.33
C ALA A 62 16.05 15.69 -9.87
N HIS A 63 15.19 14.82 -9.34
CA HIS A 63 15.24 14.37 -7.95
C HIS A 63 15.96 13.03 -7.75
N LEU A 64 16.45 12.36 -8.80
CA LEU A 64 17.25 11.13 -8.65
C LEU A 64 18.40 11.29 -7.62
N PRO A 65 19.19 12.39 -7.63
CA PRO A 65 20.26 12.56 -6.63
C PRO A 65 19.73 12.67 -5.20
N ASP A 66 18.57 13.32 -5.01
CA ASP A 66 17.93 13.45 -3.68
C ASP A 66 17.39 12.10 -3.20
N LEU A 67 16.85 11.29 -4.11
CA LEU A 67 16.37 9.94 -3.85
C LEU A 67 17.50 8.96 -3.55
N GLU A 68 18.66 9.12 -4.20
CA GLU A 68 19.86 8.31 -3.95
C GLU A 68 20.52 8.66 -2.61
N ASN A 69 20.66 9.95 -2.30
CA ASN A 69 21.27 10.42 -1.06
C ASN A 69 20.36 10.24 0.14
N SER A 70 19.05 10.17 -0.10
CA SER A 70 18.16 9.90 0.99
C SER A 70 18.03 8.41 1.25
N SER A 71 18.72 7.98 2.30
CA SER A 71 18.41 6.76 3.03
C SER A 71 17.01 6.89 3.65
N TYR A 72 15.96 6.85 2.83
CA TYR A 72 14.62 6.58 3.33
C TYR A 72 14.58 5.09 3.64
N GLU A 73 14.52 4.81 4.94
CA GLU A 73 13.89 3.60 5.43
C GLU A 73 12.47 3.60 4.85
N TYR A 74 12.31 2.97 3.70
CA TYR A 74 11.13 2.15 3.51
C TYR A 74 11.02 1.28 4.77
N PRO A 75 9.82 0.94 5.28
CA PRO A 75 9.73 -0.20 6.17
C PRO A 75 10.33 -1.37 5.36
N ALA A 76 11.50 -1.87 5.77
CA ALA A 76 12.61 -2.42 4.97
C ALA A 76 13.78 -1.44 4.68
N GLY A 77 14.74 -1.38 5.61
CA GLY A 77 15.99 -0.62 5.61
C GLY A 77 16.87 -0.78 4.36
N SER A 78 16.48 -0.09 3.30
CA SER A 78 17.32 0.16 2.13
C SER A 78 18.39 1.19 2.46
N SER A 79 19.60 0.73 2.73
CA SER A 79 20.76 1.40 2.15
C SER A 79 20.73 1.07 0.66
N ALA A 80 20.41 2.07 -0.17
CA ALA A 80 20.66 1.98 -1.58
C ALA A 80 22.17 1.78 -1.77
N ALA A 81 22.59 0.58 -2.15
CA ALA A 81 23.81 0.46 -2.93
C ALA A 81 23.46 1.11 -4.27
N ALA A 82 23.79 2.40 -4.40
CA ALA A 82 23.52 3.22 -5.56
C ALA A 82 24.10 2.57 -6.81
N GLY A 83 23.19 2.20 -7.70
CA GLY A 83 23.44 1.59 -9.00
C GLY A 83 22.13 1.61 -9.80
N GLY A 84 21.36 2.70 -9.66
CA GLY A 84 20.20 2.94 -10.52
C GLY A 84 20.71 3.34 -11.90
N SER A 85 20.66 2.44 -12.88
CA SER A 85 20.88 2.82 -14.26
C SER A 85 19.62 3.54 -14.76
N PHE A 86 19.62 4.87 -14.77
CA PHE A 86 18.63 5.62 -15.53
C PHE A 86 19.04 5.61 -17.00
N GLN A 87 18.30 4.88 -17.83
CA GLN A 87 18.51 4.85 -19.27
C GLN A 87 17.38 5.66 -19.91
N GLN A 88 17.70 6.88 -20.32
CA GLN A 88 16.75 7.74 -21.01
C GLN A 88 16.88 7.51 -22.51
N ASP A 89 15.82 6.97 -23.12
CA ASP A 89 15.67 7.04 -24.57
C ASP A 89 15.12 8.41 -24.97
N VAL A 90 15.72 8.98 -26.02
CA VAL A 90 15.64 10.39 -26.44
C VAL A 90 14.20 10.89 -26.70
N GLU A 91 13.23 10.00 -26.92
CA GLU A 91 11.85 10.34 -27.28
C GLU A 91 10.96 10.78 -26.11
N THR A 92 11.32 10.47 -24.86
CA THR A 92 10.52 10.86 -23.67
C THR A 92 10.61 12.35 -23.31
N GLY A 93 11.54 13.11 -23.91
CA GLY A 93 11.83 14.50 -23.52
C GLY A 93 10.65 15.49 -23.70
N SER A 94 9.85 15.35 -24.75
CA SER A 94 8.71 16.26 -25.01
C SER A 94 7.41 15.82 -24.33
N ARG A 95 7.22 14.51 -24.13
CA ARG A 95 6.02 13.91 -23.52
C ARG A 95 6.17 13.62 -22.03
N GLY A 96 7.35 13.85 -21.44
CA GLY A 96 7.67 13.50 -20.05
C GLY A 96 6.72 14.06 -18.97
N ARG A 97 6.02 15.15 -19.27
CA ARG A 97 4.99 15.76 -18.38
C ARG A 97 3.63 15.07 -18.42
N GLN A 98 3.39 14.19 -19.39
CA GLN A 98 2.16 13.39 -19.51
C GLN A 98 2.19 12.15 -18.61
N TYR A 99 3.30 11.88 -17.94
CA TYR A 99 3.44 10.77 -17.01
C TYR A 99 3.28 11.24 -15.57
N ALA A 100 2.65 10.39 -14.76
CA ALA A 100 2.61 10.53 -13.31
C ALA A 100 3.15 9.25 -12.67
N ILE A 101 4.45 9.28 -12.35
CA ILE A 101 5.22 8.16 -11.82
C ILE A 101 5.14 8.18 -10.29
N SER A 102 4.49 7.17 -9.72
CA SER A 102 4.36 7.03 -8.27
C SER A 102 5.63 6.42 -7.67
N LEU A 103 6.20 7.05 -6.64
CA LEU A 103 7.29 6.45 -5.87
C LEU A 103 6.79 5.36 -4.90
N TYR A 104 5.48 5.33 -4.64
CA TYR A 104 4.82 4.31 -3.83
C TYR A 104 3.57 3.76 -4.54
N PRO A 105 3.77 2.88 -5.53
CA PRO A 105 2.68 2.25 -6.25
C PRO A 105 1.89 1.34 -5.32
N ALA A 106 0.65 1.73 -5.01
CA ALA A 106 -0.21 1.01 -4.08
C ALA A 106 -1.65 0.96 -4.57
N ILE A 107 -2.31 -0.18 -4.33
CA ILE A 107 -3.74 -0.38 -4.55
C ILE A 107 -4.50 -0.19 -3.23
N LEU A 108 -5.70 0.37 -3.31
CA LEU A 108 -6.58 0.67 -2.20
C LEU A 108 -7.73 -0.34 -2.14
N PRO A 109 -7.90 -1.10 -1.05
CA PRO A 109 -9.10 -1.90 -0.87
C PRO A 109 -10.35 -1.03 -0.87
N ALA A 110 -11.39 -1.44 -1.58
CA ALA A 110 -12.64 -0.69 -1.65
C ALA A 110 -13.33 -0.57 -0.28
N ARG A 111 -13.04 -1.44 0.70
CA ARG A 111 -13.39 -1.25 2.11
C ARG A 111 -12.16 -1.24 3.00
N GLY A 112 -12.09 -0.27 3.91
CA GLY A 112 -11.01 -0.14 4.88
C GLY A 112 -10.90 1.27 5.43
N LYS A 113 -10.07 1.43 6.46
CA LYS A 113 -9.93 2.70 7.17
C LYS A 113 -9.56 3.86 6.25
N LEU A 114 -8.63 3.66 5.31
CA LEU A 114 -8.18 4.74 4.42
C LEU A 114 -9.29 5.26 3.50
N ILE A 115 -10.03 4.38 2.82
CA ILE A 115 -11.16 4.81 1.95
C ILE A 115 -12.29 5.42 2.78
N ASP A 116 -12.56 4.92 3.98
CA ASP A 116 -13.59 5.48 4.85
C ASP A 116 -13.16 6.86 5.40
N THR A 117 -11.87 7.07 5.69
CA THR A 117 -11.29 8.38 6.03
C THR A 117 -11.35 9.35 4.85
N LEU A 118 -11.07 8.91 3.62
CA LEU A 118 -11.19 9.74 2.41
C LEU A 118 -12.62 10.27 2.23
N ILE A 119 -13.62 9.41 2.41
CA ILE A 119 -15.03 9.78 2.27
C ILE A 119 -15.48 10.69 3.42
N SER A 120 -15.22 10.30 4.67
CA SER A 120 -15.67 11.06 5.85
C SER A 120 -14.97 12.42 6.01
N SER A 121 -13.73 12.56 5.52
CA SER A 121 -13.01 13.83 5.50
C SER A 121 -13.49 14.79 4.41
N GLY A 122 -14.10 14.27 3.33
CA GLY A 122 -14.45 15.01 2.11
C GLY A 122 -13.35 15.03 1.04
N VAL A 123 -12.16 14.48 1.35
CA VAL A 123 -11.00 14.46 0.44
C VAL A 123 -11.24 13.61 -0.81
N SER A 124 -12.12 12.62 -0.74
CA SER A 124 -12.51 11.83 -1.92
C SER A 124 -13.08 12.67 -3.07
N GLY A 125 -13.59 13.88 -2.79
CA GLY A 125 -14.07 14.80 -3.83
C GLY A 125 -12.96 15.45 -4.67
N TYR A 126 -11.69 15.35 -4.25
CA TYR A 126 -10.55 15.92 -4.97
C TYR A 126 -9.85 14.90 -5.88
N ILE A 127 -10.19 13.62 -5.77
CA ILE A 127 -9.38 12.53 -6.33
C ILE A 127 -10.26 11.63 -7.20
N GLY A 128 -9.82 11.38 -8.42
CA GLY A 128 -10.40 10.35 -9.29
C GLY A 128 -9.90 8.96 -8.93
N PHE A 129 -10.76 7.94 -9.03
CA PHE A 129 -10.40 6.55 -8.76
C PHE A 129 -10.72 5.67 -9.96
N ARG A 130 -9.84 4.72 -10.25
CA ARG A 130 -10.04 3.62 -11.22
C ARG A 130 -10.09 2.30 -10.47
N VAL A 131 -10.87 1.34 -10.95
CA VAL A 131 -10.91 -0.02 -10.38
C VAL A 131 -9.71 -0.83 -10.86
N VAL A 132 -9.28 -1.82 -10.10
CA VAL A 132 -8.32 -2.83 -10.59
C VAL A 132 -9.08 -3.81 -11.49
N ASP A 133 -8.72 -3.91 -12.76
CA ASP A 133 -9.45 -4.70 -13.77
C ASP A 133 -9.23 -6.21 -13.60
N GLY A 134 -8.06 -6.60 -13.11
CA GLY A 134 -7.73 -8.01 -12.94
C GLY A 134 -6.53 -8.27 -12.05
N ILE A 135 -6.56 -9.43 -11.39
CA ILE A 135 -5.44 -9.97 -10.62
C ILE A 135 -5.07 -11.32 -11.26
N GLY A 136 -3.78 -11.54 -11.47
CA GLY A 136 -3.22 -12.77 -12.01
C GLY A 136 -2.13 -13.33 -11.09
N LEU A 137 -2.08 -14.65 -11.00
CA LEU A 137 -1.00 -15.39 -10.38
C LEU A 137 -0.03 -15.81 -11.47
N TRP A 138 1.23 -15.41 -11.35
CA TRP A 138 2.26 -15.82 -12.29
C TRP A 138 3.17 -16.87 -11.66
N GLN A 139 3.19 -18.06 -12.25
CA GLN A 139 4.12 -19.12 -11.91
C GLN A 139 4.98 -19.37 -13.15
N PRO A 140 6.23 -18.87 -13.20
CA PRO A 140 7.09 -19.09 -14.34
C PRO A 140 7.41 -20.59 -14.43
N SER A 141 7.03 -21.22 -15.55
CA SER A 141 7.29 -22.65 -15.79
C SER A 141 8.80 -22.91 -15.84
N THR A 142 9.29 -23.85 -15.03
CA THR A 142 10.70 -24.28 -15.02
C THR A 142 11.01 -25.36 -16.05
N SER A 143 10.11 -25.62 -17.00
CA SER A 143 10.24 -26.70 -17.98
C SER A 143 11.24 -26.38 -19.09
N THR A 144 12.53 -26.62 -18.83
CA THR A 144 13.48 -27.14 -19.86
C THR A 144 13.16 -28.60 -20.21
N GLY A 145 11.89 -28.88 -20.52
CA GLY A 145 11.41 -30.20 -20.92
C GLY A 145 11.01 -30.15 -22.38
N ALA A 146 11.74 -30.87 -23.24
CA ALA A 146 11.38 -31.11 -24.63
C ALA A 146 10.03 -31.85 -24.71
N GLY A 147 8.94 -31.10 -24.72
CA GLY A 147 7.59 -31.58 -25.01
C GLY A 147 7.22 -31.18 -26.43
N THR A 148 6.93 -32.15 -27.28
CA THR A 148 6.40 -31.94 -28.62
C THR A 148 4.93 -31.51 -28.55
N SER A 149 4.68 -30.22 -28.34
CA SER A 149 3.37 -29.61 -28.56
C SER A 149 3.52 -28.51 -29.63
N THR A 150 2.71 -28.57 -30.68
CA THR A 150 2.83 -27.74 -31.88
C THR A 150 2.17 -26.37 -31.76
N ASN A 151 1.72 -25.96 -30.57
CA ASN A 151 1.02 -24.70 -30.34
C ASN A 151 1.79 -23.82 -29.33
N ARG A 152 2.92 -23.26 -29.77
CA ARG A 152 3.83 -22.48 -28.92
C ARG A 152 3.24 -21.18 -28.34
N GLY A 153 2.11 -20.68 -28.82
CA GLY A 153 1.44 -19.51 -28.23
C GLY A 153 0.65 -19.81 -26.96
N GLU A 154 0.16 -21.05 -26.80
CA GLU A 154 -0.70 -21.47 -25.68
C GLU A 154 0.11 -21.88 -24.44
N GLU A 155 1.37 -22.29 -24.60
CA GLU A 155 2.30 -22.62 -23.50
C GLU A 155 2.77 -21.39 -22.68
N PHE A 156 2.59 -20.16 -23.19
CA PHE A 156 2.96 -18.93 -22.45
C PHE A 156 1.78 -18.33 -21.67
N ALA A 157 0.55 -18.56 -22.13
CA ALA A 157 -0.66 -18.24 -21.39
C ALA A 157 -0.82 -19.14 -20.15
N SER A 158 -0.24 -20.35 -20.15
CA SER A 158 -0.31 -21.28 -19.02
C SER A 158 0.43 -20.81 -17.77
N ASP A 159 1.35 -19.84 -17.89
CA ASP A 159 2.14 -19.37 -16.76
C ASP A 159 1.39 -18.34 -15.90
N ILE A 160 0.39 -17.64 -16.48
CA ILE A 160 -0.41 -16.65 -15.76
C ILE A 160 -1.85 -17.16 -15.58
N LYS A 161 -2.21 -17.47 -14.34
CA LYS A 161 -3.57 -17.85 -13.95
C LYS A 161 -4.35 -16.63 -13.46
N LYS A 162 -5.37 -16.22 -14.21
CA LYS A 162 -6.29 -15.15 -13.78
C LYS A 162 -7.08 -15.58 -12.54
N VAL A 163 -7.11 -14.74 -11.51
CA VAL A 163 -7.89 -14.99 -10.29
C VAL A 163 -9.38 -14.72 -10.59
N PRO A 164 -10.28 -15.69 -10.39
CA PRO A 164 -11.71 -15.48 -10.60
C PRO A 164 -12.26 -14.42 -9.63
N SER A 165 -12.96 -13.42 -10.16
CA SER A 165 -13.52 -12.32 -9.39
C SER A 165 -15.01 -12.47 -9.06
N SER A 166 -15.67 -13.52 -9.57
CA SER A 166 -17.07 -13.80 -9.26
C SER A 166 -17.36 -15.28 -9.13
N LYS A 167 -18.46 -15.60 -8.41
CA LYS A 167 -19.03 -16.94 -8.36
C LYS A 167 -19.22 -17.52 -9.77
N GLY A 168 -19.76 -16.73 -10.70
CA GLY A 168 -19.98 -17.15 -12.09
C GLY A 168 -18.69 -17.57 -12.81
N GLN A 169 -17.60 -16.83 -12.62
CA GLN A 169 -16.30 -17.19 -13.20
C GLN A 169 -15.74 -18.49 -12.59
N VAL A 170 -15.85 -18.68 -11.27
CA VAL A 170 -15.46 -19.94 -10.61
C VAL A 170 -16.26 -21.12 -11.17
N PHE A 171 -17.56 -20.95 -11.47
CA PHE A 171 -18.37 -22.01 -12.07
C PHE A 171 -17.97 -22.33 -13.51
N LYS A 172 -17.61 -21.31 -14.31
CA LYS A 172 -17.15 -21.46 -15.70
C LYS A 172 -15.74 -22.02 -15.83
N ASP A 173 -14.91 -21.88 -14.80
CA ASP A 173 -13.52 -22.35 -14.81
C ASP A 173 -13.44 -23.87 -15.02
N LYS A 174 -12.83 -24.29 -16.14
CA LYS A 174 -12.67 -25.71 -16.50
C LYS A 174 -11.47 -26.38 -15.81
N THR A 175 -10.58 -25.59 -15.22
CA THR A 175 -9.40 -26.10 -14.51
C THR A 175 -9.73 -26.68 -13.13
N LEU A 176 -10.90 -26.31 -12.59
CA LEU A 176 -11.37 -26.77 -11.28
C LEU A 176 -12.40 -27.90 -11.41
N SER A 177 -12.18 -29.00 -10.70
CA SER A 177 -13.16 -30.07 -10.56
C SER A 177 -14.40 -29.61 -9.77
N LEU A 178 -15.51 -30.35 -9.90
CA LEU A 178 -16.75 -30.05 -9.16
C LEU A 178 -16.56 -30.12 -7.63
N MET A 179 -15.71 -31.03 -7.15
CA MET A 179 -15.43 -31.18 -5.72
C MET A 179 -14.60 -30.00 -5.19
N GLU A 180 -13.60 -29.56 -5.95
CA GLU A 180 -12.79 -28.39 -5.63
C GLU A 180 -13.64 -27.11 -5.59
N LYS A 181 -14.53 -26.92 -6.57
CA LYS A 181 -15.49 -25.80 -6.57
C LYS A 181 -16.36 -25.79 -5.31
N ARG A 182 -16.85 -26.96 -4.87
CA ARG A 182 -17.64 -27.08 -3.63
C ARG A 182 -16.83 -26.71 -2.39
N LYS A 183 -15.59 -27.20 -2.27
CA LYS A 183 -14.70 -26.89 -1.14
C LYS A 183 -14.35 -25.40 -1.09
N LEU A 184 -14.02 -24.81 -2.25
CA LEU A 184 -13.76 -23.38 -2.40
C LEU A 184 -14.97 -22.55 -1.95
N MET A 185 -16.17 -22.87 -2.46
CA MET A 185 -17.38 -22.14 -2.07
C MET A 185 -17.71 -22.28 -0.58
N LYS A 186 -17.50 -23.46 0.03
CA LYS A 186 -17.66 -23.66 1.48
C LYS A 186 -16.73 -22.73 2.26
N MET A 187 -15.47 -22.63 1.86
CA MET A 187 -14.49 -21.74 2.46
C MET A 187 -14.86 -20.26 2.28
N LEU A 188 -15.19 -19.83 1.07
CA LEU A 188 -15.62 -18.44 0.80
C LEU A 188 -16.84 -18.04 1.63
N MET A 189 -17.83 -18.94 1.76
CA MET A 189 -19.02 -18.71 2.57
C MET A 189 -18.70 -18.64 4.07
N PHE A 190 -17.75 -19.45 4.56
CA PHE A 190 -17.25 -19.32 5.93
C PHE A 190 -16.62 -17.95 6.16
N VAL A 191 -15.68 -17.54 5.29
CA VAL A 191 -14.99 -16.26 5.41
C VAL A 191 -15.96 -15.08 5.34
N ALA A 192 -16.95 -15.11 4.45
CA ALA A 192 -17.95 -14.05 4.33
C ALA A 192 -18.80 -13.86 5.60
N ASN A 193 -19.09 -14.96 6.31
CA ASN A 193 -19.95 -14.98 7.50
C ASN A 193 -19.19 -14.99 8.83
N LEU A 194 -17.86 -14.93 8.81
CA LEU A 194 -17.03 -14.89 10.02
C LEU A 194 -17.39 -13.67 10.89
N ASP A 195 -17.70 -13.89 12.16
CA ASP A 195 -17.93 -12.82 13.14
C ASP A 195 -16.59 -12.42 13.76
N GLU A 196 -16.10 -11.21 13.46
CA GLU A 196 -14.80 -10.72 13.94
C GLU A 196 -14.69 -10.74 15.47
N THR A 197 -15.81 -10.55 16.18
CA THR A 197 -15.84 -10.50 17.66
C THR A 197 -15.76 -11.88 18.30
N LYS A 198 -16.12 -12.93 17.56
CA LYS A 198 -16.18 -14.33 18.02
C LYS A 198 -15.24 -15.24 17.24
N ALA A 199 -14.41 -14.70 16.36
CA ALA A 199 -13.55 -15.47 15.47
C ALA A 199 -12.58 -16.39 16.21
N ILE A 200 -12.15 -15.99 17.41
CA ILE A 200 -11.25 -16.76 18.27
C ILE A 200 -11.93 -18.02 18.83
N ASP A 201 -13.25 -17.96 19.05
CA ASP A 201 -14.04 -19.04 19.64
C ASP A 201 -14.65 -19.98 18.58
N ASP A 202 -14.51 -19.66 17.29
CA ASP A 202 -15.06 -20.46 16.20
C ASP A 202 -14.42 -21.85 16.14
N ALA A 203 -15.23 -22.90 16.01
CA ALA A 203 -14.76 -24.28 16.04
C ALA A 203 -13.75 -24.64 14.92
N LEU A 204 -13.78 -23.95 13.79
CA LEU A 204 -12.82 -24.16 12.69
C LEU A 204 -11.51 -23.40 12.88
N LEU A 205 -11.49 -22.40 13.78
CA LEU A 205 -10.32 -21.56 14.07
C LEU A 205 -9.67 -21.85 15.41
N LYS A 206 -10.42 -22.39 16.36
CA LYS A 206 -9.95 -22.77 17.68
C LYS A 206 -8.69 -23.64 17.54
N ASP A 207 -7.64 -23.24 18.27
CA ASP A 207 -6.29 -23.85 18.26
C ASP A 207 -5.50 -23.75 16.94
N LYS A 208 -6.02 -23.01 15.94
CA LYS A 208 -5.38 -22.82 14.61
C LYS A 208 -5.13 -21.36 14.23
N ILE A 209 -5.32 -20.43 15.16
CA ILE A 209 -5.22 -18.98 14.94
C ILE A 209 -3.86 -18.55 14.40
N ASP A 210 -2.79 -19.09 15.01
CA ASP A 210 -1.39 -18.77 14.67
C ASP A 210 -0.81 -19.73 13.61
N MET A 211 -1.59 -20.70 13.15
CA MET A 211 -1.17 -21.59 12.08
C MET A 211 -0.95 -20.80 10.78
N PRO A 212 0.11 -21.09 10.00
CA PRO A 212 0.27 -20.51 8.68
C PRO A 212 -0.95 -20.78 7.78
N PHE A 213 -1.35 -19.77 7.01
CA PHE A 213 -2.63 -19.78 6.31
C PHE A 213 -2.79 -20.92 5.29
N VAL A 214 -1.73 -21.28 4.56
CA VAL A 214 -1.79 -22.37 3.57
C VAL A 214 -2.06 -23.73 4.24
N PRO A 215 -1.28 -24.18 5.24
CA PRO A 215 -1.61 -25.37 6.04
C PRO A 215 -3.01 -25.33 6.67
N TYR A 216 -3.43 -24.16 7.16
CA TYR A 216 -4.79 -23.99 7.71
C TYR A 216 -5.87 -24.31 6.67
N LEU A 217 -5.75 -23.80 5.45
CA LEU A 217 -6.70 -24.07 4.36
C LEU A 217 -6.77 -25.56 4.02
N GLN A 218 -5.63 -26.25 4.02
CA GLN A 218 -5.58 -27.71 3.79
C GLN A 218 -6.28 -28.47 4.92
N GLN A 219 -6.01 -28.12 6.19
CA GLN A 219 -6.54 -28.86 7.34
C GLN A 219 -8.01 -28.56 7.66
N ALA A 220 -8.46 -27.32 7.48
CA ALA A 220 -9.82 -26.91 7.84
C ALA A 220 -10.84 -27.16 6.71
N PHE A 221 -10.40 -27.07 5.45
CA PHE A 221 -11.29 -27.15 4.29
C PHE A 221 -10.93 -28.27 3.31
N ASP A 222 -9.89 -29.07 3.61
CA ASP A 222 -9.42 -30.18 2.75
C ASP A 222 -9.07 -29.70 1.33
N LEU A 223 -8.50 -28.50 1.22
CA LEU A 223 -8.12 -27.89 -0.06
C LEU A 223 -6.77 -28.46 -0.55
N PRO A 224 -6.62 -28.79 -1.84
CA PRO A 224 -5.33 -29.15 -2.42
C PRO A 224 -4.29 -28.02 -2.25
N LEU A 225 -3.00 -28.38 -2.16
CA LEU A 225 -1.90 -27.42 -1.93
C LEU A 225 -1.91 -26.27 -2.95
N ALA A 226 -1.98 -26.60 -4.25
CA ALA A 226 -2.01 -25.61 -5.32
C ALA A 226 -3.17 -24.62 -5.16
N MET A 227 -4.37 -25.11 -4.84
CA MET A 227 -5.54 -24.26 -4.59
C MET A 227 -5.38 -23.41 -3.33
N ALA A 228 -4.85 -23.97 -2.24
CA ALA A 228 -4.61 -23.23 -1.01
C ALA A 228 -3.60 -22.09 -1.23
N ARG A 229 -2.56 -22.32 -2.03
CA ARG A 229 -1.60 -21.30 -2.47
C ARG A 229 -2.27 -20.23 -3.33
N ASP A 230 -3.07 -20.62 -4.31
CA ASP A 230 -3.81 -19.67 -5.16
C ASP A 230 -4.72 -18.75 -4.34
N ILE A 231 -5.42 -19.31 -3.35
CA ILE A 231 -6.27 -18.53 -2.44
C ILE A 231 -5.40 -17.58 -1.59
N ALA A 232 -4.32 -18.09 -1.00
CA ALA A 232 -3.43 -17.31 -0.13
C ALA A 232 -2.83 -16.10 -0.86
N PHE A 233 -2.28 -16.29 -2.05
CA PHE A 233 -1.57 -15.23 -2.78
C PHE A 233 -2.49 -14.42 -3.70
N GLY A 234 -3.49 -15.05 -4.31
CA GLY A 234 -4.34 -14.42 -5.32
C GLY A 234 -5.58 -13.73 -4.75
N ILE A 235 -6.18 -14.28 -3.68
CA ILE A 235 -7.40 -13.72 -3.07
C ILE A 235 -7.08 -13.01 -1.76
N ALA A 236 -6.31 -13.65 -0.88
CA ALA A 236 -5.95 -13.08 0.41
C ALA A 236 -4.76 -12.11 0.32
N HIS A 237 -4.02 -12.10 -0.79
CA HIS A 237 -2.83 -11.26 -1.00
C HIS A 237 -1.78 -11.39 0.13
N CYS A 238 -1.49 -12.62 0.53
CA CYS A 238 -0.36 -12.91 1.40
C CYS A 238 0.95 -12.42 0.74
N THR A 239 1.83 -11.81 1.53
CA THR A 239 3.21 -11.49 1.17
C THR A 239 4.12 -12.69 1.38
N THR A 240 3.81 -13.56 2.33
CA THR A 240 4.59 -14.79 2.62
C THR A 240 3.67 -15.98 2.89
N GLY A 241 4.17 -17.20 2.70
CA GLY A 241 3.44 -18.42 3.09
C GLY A 241 3.26 -18.63 4.60
N LYS A 242 3.85 -17.74 5.43
CA LYS A 242 3.88 -17.86 6.91
C LYS A 242 2.83 -16.99 7.61
N GLU A 243 2.01 -16.26 6.87
CA GLU A 243 1.04 -15.37 7.50
C GLU A 243 0.01 -16.15 8.34
N PRO A 244 -0.28 -15.70 9.58
CA PRO A 244 -1.23 -16.38 10.46
C PRO A 244 -2.64 -16.44 9.87
N ALA A 245 -3.36 -17.52 10.18
CA ALA A 245 -4.69 -17.78 9.64
C ALA A 245 -5.72 -16.70 9.99
N LEU A 246 -5.82 -16.30 11.27
CA LEU A 246 -6.85 -15.35 11.71
C LEU A 246 -6.73 -13.99 11.01
N VAL A 247 -5.54 -13.39 11.03
CA VAL A 247 -5.29 -12.08 10.38
C VAL A 247 -5.58 -12.17 8.89
N THR A 248 -5.21 -13.29 8.26
CA THR A 248 -5.44 -13.51 6.84
C THR A 248 -6.92 -13.67 6.48
N LEU A 249 -7.69 -14.39 7.30
CA LEU A 249 -9.13 -14.56 7.11
C LEU A 249 -9.88 -13.25 7.26
N LEU A 250 -9.55 -12.42 8.26
CA LEU A 250 -10.17 -11.10 8.46
C LEU A 250 -9.87 -10.16 7.28
N ARG A 251 -8.63 -10.19 6.78
CA ARG A 251 -8.24 -9.47 5.55
C ARG A 251 -9.03 -9.98 4.35
N MET A 252 -9.09 -11.29 4.16
CA MET A 252 -9.78 -11.90 3.04
C MET A 252 -11.29 -11.59 3.08
N GLN A 253 -11.89 -11.63 4.27
CA GLN A 253 -13.27 -11.21 4.49
C GLN A 253 -13.50 -9.76 4.06
N ARG A 254 -12.60 -8.85 4.41
CA ARG A 254 -12.66 -7.45 3.97
C ARG A 254 -12.65 -7.34 2.44
N TYR A 255 -11.86 -8.15 1.74
CA TYR A 255 -11.83 -8.15 0.27
C TYR A 255 -13.08 -8.75 -0.35
N LEU A 256 -13.60 -9.84 0.20
CA LEU A 256 -14.86 -10.42 -0.25
C LEU A 256 -16.03 -9.45 -0.05
N ARG A 257 -16.08 -8.73 1.08
CA ARG A 257 -17.08 -7.68 1.33
C ARG A 257 -16.86 -6.43 0.46
N SER A 258 -15.67 -6.24 -0.08
CA SER A 258 -15.32 -5.11 -0.96
C SER A 258 -15.86 -5.29 -2.38
N LEU A 259 -16.08 -6.54 -2.81
CA LEU A 259 -16.75 -6.83 -4.08
C LEU A 259 -18.13 -6.15 -4.12
N SER A 260 -18.51 -5.66 -5.30
CA SER A 260 -19.77 -4.95 -5.54
C SER A 260 -19.95 -3.64 -4.77
N ARG A 261 -18.93 -3.10 -4.07
CA ARG A 261 -19.00 -1.73 -3.52
C ARG A 261 -18.90 -0.68 -4.63
N TYR A 262 -17.93 -0.84 -5.53
CA TYR A 262 -17.70 0.06 -6.67
C TYR A 262 -17.65 -0.68 -8.01
N SER A 263 -17.28 -1.95 -8.01
CA SER A 263 -17.34 -2.84 -9.18
C SER A 263 -17.73 -4.24 -8.75
N PRO A 264 -18.53 -4.97 -9.56
CA PRO A 264 -18.88 -6.37 -9.28
C PRO A 264 -17.67 -7.31 -9.37
N THR A 265 -16.61 -6.91 -10.09
CA THR A 265 -15.45 -7.77 -10.42
C THR A 265 -14.16 -7.34 -9.73
N SER A 266 -14.19 -6.31 -8.89
CA SER A 266 -12.98 -5.81 -8.24
C SER A 266 -13.20 -5.41 -6.78
N SER A 267 -12.25 -5.79 -5.94
CA SER A 267 -12.18 -5.40 -4.52
C SER A 267 -11.25 -4.21 -4.28
N PHE A 268 -10.61 -3.69 -5.33
CA PHE A 268 -9.52 -2.72 -5.23
C PHE A 268 -9.70 -1.54 -6.18
N LEU A 269 -9.14 -0.41 -5.77
CA LEU A 269 -9.10 0.85 -6.50
C LEU A 269 -7.65 1.32 -6.59
N VAL A 270 -7.38 2.19 -7.56
CA VAL A 270 -6.19 3.04 -7.60
C VAL A 270 -6.65 4.49 -7.74
N ALA A 271 -5.95 5.41 -7.10
CA ALA A 271 -6.14 6.82 -7.37
C ALA A 271 -5.49 7.16 -8.73
N GLN A 272 -6.20 7.94 -9.54
CA GLN A 272 -5.70 8.41 -10.82
C GLN A 272 -4.52 9.38 -10.64
N PHE A 273 -3.74 9.62 -11.70
CA PHE A 273 -2.62 10.58 -11.74
C PHE A 273 -1.49 10.34 -10.72
N GLY A 274 -1.16 9.07 -10.44
CA GLY A 274 -0.01 8.73 -9.58
C GLY A 274 -0.36 8.07 -8.24
N GLY A 275 -1.61 7.68 -8.03
CA GLY A 275 -1.97 6.82 -6.90
C GLY A 275 -1.89 7.57 -5.57
N ILE A 276 -1.02 7.12 -4.65
CA ILE A 276 -1.00 7.65 -3.29
C ILE A 276 -0.59 9.13 -3.20
N GLY A 277 0.17 9.64 -4.19
CA GLY A 277 0.57 11.05 -4.22
C GLY A 277 -0.60 12.01 -4.33
N GLU A 278 -1.64 11.64 -5.09
CA GLU A 278 -2.87 12.43 -5.19
C GLU A 278 -3.70 12.37 -3.90
N ILE A 279 -3.66 11.23 -3.20
CA ILE A 279 -4.28 11.11 -1.86
C ILE A 279 -3.62 12.07 -0.87
N VAL A 280 -2.29 12.10 -0.86
CA VAL A 280 -1.53 13.02 -0.01
C VAL A 280 -1.88 14.47 -0.35
N GLN A 281 -1.83 14.85 -1.62
CA GLN A 281 -2.15 16.21 -2.07
C GLN A 281 -3.58 16.59 -1.71
N GLY A 282 -4.54 15.66 -1.81
CA GLY A 282 -5.92 15.87 -1.39
C GLY A 282 -6.05 16.19 0.10
N PHE A 283 -5.29 15.53 0.97
CA PHE A 283 -5.24 15.87 2.39
C PHE A 283 -4.52 17.20 2.64
N CYS A 284 -3.42 17.48 1.94
CA CYS A 284 -2.74 18.78 2.04
C CYS A 284 -3.66 19.94 1.62
N ARG A 285 -4.43 19.77 0.54
CA ARG A 285 -5.47 20.72 0.11
C ARG A 285 -6.53 20.90 1.19
N SER A 286 -7.01 19.81 1.79
CA SER A 286 -7.99 19.88 2.88
C SER A 286 -7.46 20.71 4.05
N CYS A 287 -6.21 20.48 4.46
CA CYS A 287 -5.55 21.29 5.49
C CYS A 287 -5.51 22.78 5.12
N ALA A 288 -5.10 23.12 3.90
CA ALA A 288 -5.03 24.51 3.42
C ALA A 288 -6.40 25.20 3.40
N VAL A 289 -7.47 24.49 3.00
CA VAL A 289 -8.85 25.01 3.01
C VAL A 289 -9.30 25.38 4.43
N TYR A 290 -8.83 24.66 5.45
CA TYR A 290 -9.11 24.97 6.85
C TYR A 290 -8.05 25.88 7.51
N GLY A 291 -7.23 26.58 6.71
CA GLY A 291 -6.30 27.60 7.20
C GLY A 291 -4.87 27.11 7.50
N GLY A 292 -4.52 25.89 7.11
CA GLY A 292 -3.15 25.39 7.18
C GLY A 292 -2.20 26.15 6.26
N THR A 293 -1.00 26.47 6.75
CA THR A 293 0.07 27.15 6.00
C THR A 293 1.11 26.15 5.51
N TYR A 294 1.61 26.31 4.29
CA TYR A 294 2.53 25.37 3.64
C TYR A 294 3.86 26.03 3.23
N ILE A 295 4.97 25.31 3.46
CA ILE A 295 6.30 25.70 2.95
C ILE A 295 6.97 24.43 2.40
N LEU A 296 7.38 24.46 1.13
CA LEU A 296 7.99 23.33 0.44
C LEU A 296 9.39 23.65 -0.10
N GLY A 297 10.15 22.61 -0.42
CA GLY A 297 11.44 22.68 -1.13
C GLY A 297 12.58 23.23 -0.28
N ASP A 298 13.62 23.70 -0.94
CA ASP A 298 14.87 24.14 -0.29
C ASP A 298 14.66 25.18 0.81
N MET A 299 13.66 26.06 0.65
CA MET A 299 13.28 27.09 1.62
C MET A 299 12.71 26.52 2.92
N ALA A 300 12.16 25.30 2.88
CA ALA A 300 11.64 24.57 4.02
C ALA A 300 12.71 23.75 4.78
N ARG A 301 13.97 23.73 4.32
CA ARG A 301 15.05 23.03 5.04
C ARG A 301 15.22 23.60 6.45
N ILE A 302 15.29 22.69 7.41
CA ILE A 302 15.42 23.02 8.83
C ILE A 302 16.90 23.23 9.14
N LYS A 303 17.24 24.39 9.68
CA LYS A 303 18.60 24.72 10.16
C LYS A 303 18.81 24.23 11.58
N SER A 304 17.83 24.48 12.45
CA SER A 304 17.87 24.09 13.85
C SER A 304 16.46 24.04 14.44
N GLY A 305 16.30 23.23 15.49
CA GLY A 305 15.10 23.17 16.31
C GLY A 305 15.49 23.10 17.78
N LYS A 306 14.71 23.78 18.63
CA LYS A 306 14.89 23.73 20.08
C LYS A 306 13.54 23.56 20.77
N GLN A 307 13.52 22.75 21.82
CA GLN A 307 12.37 22.63 22.71
C GLN A 307 12.45 23.74 23.76
N THR A 308 11.35 24.46 23.96
CA THR A 308 11.23 25.54 24.95
C THR A 308 10.18 25.18 25.99
N GLU A 309 10.05 25.99 27.06
CA GLU A 309 9.02 25.74 28.10
C GLU A 309 7.58 25.88 27.56
N GLU A 310 7.40 26.71 26.53
CA GLU A 310 6.12 27.06 25.92
C GLU A 310 5.78 26.23 24.67
N GLY A 311 6.75 25.47 24.13
CA GLY A 311 6.54 24.65 22.94
C GLY A 311 7.84 24.27 22.24
N VAL A 312 7.88 24.50 20.93
CA VAL A 312 8.99 24.20 20.03
C VAL A 312 9.27 25.40 19.15
N GLU A 313 10.55 25.73 18.97
CA GLU A 313 11.01 26.74 18.03
C GLU A 313 11.83 26.07 16.92
N ILE A 314 11.53 26.40 15.66
CA ILE A 314 12.21 25.85 14.48
C ILE A 314 12.69 26.99 13.59
N GLN A 315 13.94 26.92 13.17
CA GLN A 315 14.53 27.83 12.21
C GLN A 315 14.64 27.14 10.85
N ILE A 316 14.11 27.79 9.81
CA ILE A 316 14.14 27.28 8.43
C ILE A 316 14.99 28.18 7.53
N GLU A 317 15.30 27.72 6.32
CA GLU A 317 16.08 28.50 5.35
C GLU A 317 15.35 29.79 4.91
N ALA A 318 14.02 29.74 4.79
CA ALA A 318 13.22 30.84 4.24
C ALA A 318 13.27 32.16 5.02
N GLN A 319 13.62 32.13 6.30
CA GLN A 319 13.57 33.31 7.16
C GLN A 319 14.59 33.24 8.30
N GLU A 320 15.05 34.40 8.73
CA GLU A 320 16.00 34.51 9.85
C GLU A 320 15.34 34.22 11.21
N GLY A 321 14.05 34.54 11.35
CA GLY A 321 13.27 34.35 12.57
C GLY A 321 12.91 32.87 12.85
N ALA A 322 12.74 32.55 14.13
CA ALA A 322 12.28 31.23 14.55
C ALA A 322 10.75 31.13 14.51
N LEU A 323 10.24 30.08 13.88
CA LEU A 323 8.83 29.70 13.89
C LEU A 323 8.49 29.00 15.20
N ARG A 324 7.43 29.45 15.85
CA ARG A 324 7.00 28.93 17.16
C ARG A 324 5.79 28.03 16.99
N GLY A 325 5.82 26.87 17.64
CA GLY A 325 4.74 25.90 17.63
C GLY A 325 4.48 25.34 19.03
N LYS A 326 3.23 25.20 19.45
CA LYS A 326 2.93 24.50 20.74
C LYS A 326 3.30 23.02 20.70
N ARG A 327 3.23 22.42 19.51
CA ARG A 327 3.59 21.02 19.24
C ARG A 327 4.32 20.88 17.91
N LEU A 328 5.21 19.91 17.85
CA LEU A 328 5.86 19.46 16.63
C LEU A 328 5.49 18.00 16.34
N ILE A 329 5.20 17.72 15.08
CA ILE A 329 4.78 16.42 14.56
C ILE A 329 5.68 16.08 13.37
N GLY A 330 6.27 14.90 13.35
CA GLY A 330 7.09 14.46 12.20
C GLY A 330 7.60 13.03 12.37
N THR A 331 8.24 12.53 11.32
CA THR A 331 8.95 11.24 11.35
C THR A 331 10.18 11.30 12.25
N ASP A 332 10.64 10.14 12.73
CA ASP A 332 11.86 10.07 13.56
C ASP A 332 13.06 10.68 12.81
N LYS A 333 13.14 10.51 11.49
CA LYS A 333 14.17 11.13 10.64
C LYS A 333 14.05 12.64 10.58
N ALA A 334 12.86 13.19 10.34
CA ALA A 334 12.65 14.63 10.27
C ALA A 334 12.93 15.32 11.62
N LEU A 335 12.54 14.68 12.72
CA LEU A 335 12.78 15.20 14.08
C LEU A 335 14.26 15.15 14.48
N LYS A 336 15.00 14.11 14.06
CA LYS A 336 16.47 14.04 14.22
C LYS A 336 17.17 15.11 13.38
N GLN A 337 16.75 15.33 12.13
CA GLN A 337 17.28 16.39 11.27
C GLN A 337 17.02 17.78 11.86
N ALA A 338 15.90 17.96 12.56
CA ALA A 338 15.61 19.18 13.29
C ALA A 338 16.40 19.35 14.61
N GLY A 339 17.22 18.38 15.01
CA GLY A 339 17.99 18.43 16.27
C GLY A 339 17.14 18.29 17.54
N LEU A 340 15.89 17.83 17.42
CA LEU A 340 14.91 17.73 18.51
C LEU A 340 14.76 16.30 19.06
N LEU A 341 15.47 15.36 18.46
CA LEU A 341 15.63 13.99 18.95
C LEU A 341 17.12 13.69 19.00
N ASP A 342 17.60 13.24 20.16
CA ASP A 342 18.99 12.83 20.34
C ASP A 342 19.37 11.78 19.29
N ALA A 343 20.51 11.97 18.62
CA ALA A 343 21.12 10.94 17.77
C ALA A 343 21.43 9.65 18.57
N SER A 344 21.52 9.76 19.89
CA SER A 344 21.82 8.69 20.86
C SER A 344 20.59 8.11 21.59
N GLY A 345 19.37 8.49 21.22
CA GLY A 345 18.12 7.96 21.77
C GLY A 345 17.78 6.51 21.34
N ASP A 346 18.74 5.78 20.79
CA ASP A 346 18.69 4.32 20.69
C ASP A 346 18.95 3.76 22.08
N GLY A 347 17.91 3.17 22.68
CA GLY A 347 17.97 2.62 24.03
C GLY A 347 19.24 1.79 24.25
N ARG A 348 20.00 2.15 25.29
CA ARG A 348 21.01 1.28 25.94
C ARG A 348 20.42 -0.03 26.52
N GLY A 349 19.23 -0.44 26.07
CA GLY A 349 18.61 -1.75 26.25
C GLY A 349 18.03 -2.39 24.97
N SER A 350 18.26 -1.84 23.77
CA SER A 350 17.79 -2.45 22.50
C SER A 350 18.78 -2.36 21.33
N ARG A 351 20.02 -1.89 21.57
CA ARG A 351 21.07 -1.83 20.55
C ARG A 351 21.87 -3.12 20.37
N ARG A 352 21.33 -4.25 20.81
CA ARG A 352 21.75 -5.59 20.36
C ARG A 352 20.57 -6.19 19.61
N LYS A 353 20.78 -6.48 18.31
CA LYS A 353 19.92 -7.31 17.42
C LYS A 353 18.78 -6.64 16.61
N ILE A 354 19.00 -5.47 15.99
CA ILE A 354 18.07 -4.93 14.95
C ILE A 354 18.75 -4.78 13.56
N GLU A 355 20.04 -5.13 13.42
CA GLU A 355 20.69 -5.20 12.09
C GLU A 355 20.53 -6.57 11.38
N GLU A 356 19.83 -7.54 11.99
CA GLU A 356 19.53 -8.83 11.34
C GLU A 356 18.16 -8.81 10.63
N SER A 357 18.23 -8.62 9.32
CA SER A 357 17.38 -9.28 8.30
C SER A 357 15.98 -8.72 7.95
N GLU A 358 15.84 -7.42 7.74
CA GLU A 358 14.77 -7.00 6.82
C GLU A 358 15.13 -7.45 5.39
N PRO A 359 14.24 -8.16 4.67
CA PRO A 359 14.53 -8.59 3.30
C PRO A 359 14.62 -7.33 2.41
N ARG A 360 15.81 -7.09 1.85
CA ARG A 360 16.01 -6.02 0.87
C ARG A 360 15.07 -6.27 -0.30
N ARG A 361 14.38 -5.25 -0.80
CA ARG A 361 13.53 -5.33 -2.00
C ARG A 361 14.15 -4.52 -3.13
N SER A 362 14.03 -5.03 -4.35
CA SER A 362 14.38 -4.33 -5.59
C SER A 362 13.08 -3.83 -6.20
N ASN A 363 13.02 -2.54 -6.46
CA ASN A 363 11.90 -1.90 -7.15
C ASN A 363 12.36 -1.45 -8.53
N CYS A 364 11.50 -1.60 -9.54
CA CYS A 364 11.72 -1.13 -10.90
C CYS A 364 10.46 -0.42 -11.39
N VAL A 365 10.65 0.71 -12.06
CA VAL A 365 9.61 1.40 -12.82
C VAL A 365 10.02 1.32 -14.29
N ALA A 366 9.12 0.83 -15.14
CA ALA A 366 9.32 0.75 -16.57
C ALA A 366 8.15 1.41 -17.30
N ILE A 367 8.43 2.03 -18.43
CA ILE A 367 7.42 2.53 -19.36
C ILE A 367 7.46 1.63 -20.58
N VAL A 368 6.32 1.09 -20.97
CA VAL A 368 6.23 0.07 -22.01
C VAL A 368 5.09 0.39 -22.98
N SER A 369 5.33 0.15 -24.26
CA SER A 369 4.32 0.31 -25.32
C SER A 369 3.45 -0.95 -25.39
N GLY A 370 2.36 -0.95 -24.64
CA GLY A 370 1.41 -2.07 -24.55
C GLY A 370 1.75 -3.14 -23.50
N LEU A 371 0.76 -3.97 -23.18
CA LEU A 371 0.91 -5.09 -22.25
C LEU A 371 1.80 -6.19 -22.84
N PRO A 372 2.63 -6.87 -22.01
CA PRO A 372 3.39 -8.03 -22.47
C PRO A 372 2.47 -9.12 -23.03
N PRO A 373 2.87 -9.87 -24.08
CA PRO A 373 1.99 -10.84 -24.76
C PRO A 373 1.33 -11.87 -23.84
N MET A 374 2.08 -12.40 -22.87
CA MET A 374 1.56 -13.35 -21.87
C MET A 374 0.47 -12.74 -20.98
N VAL A 375 0.62 -11.45 -20.62
CA VAL A 375 -0.35 -10.71 -19.82
C VAL A 375 -1.59 -10.42 -20.66
N ARG A 376 -1.40 -9.93 -21.89
CA ARG A 376 -2.52 -9.68 -22.81
C ARG A 376 -3.36 -10.94 -23.01
N SER A 377 -2.75 -12.07 -23.33
CA SER A 377 -3.44 -13.36 -23.52
C SER A 377 -4.20 -13.83 -22.27
N ALA A 378 -3.57 -13.74 -21.09
CA ALA A 378 -4.18 -14.18 -19.83
C ALA A 378 -5.42 -13.34 -19.43
N PHE A 379 -5.45 -12.05 -19.81
CA PHE A 379 -6.54 -11.14 -19.45
C PHE A 379 -7.58 -10.91 -20.56
N SER A 380 -7.28 -11.23 -21.83
CA SER A 380 -8.23 -11.16 -22.96
C SER A 380 -9.22 -12.34 -22.98
N SER A 381 -8.80 -13.52 -22.55
CA SER A 381 -9.52 -14.81 -22.65
C SER A 381 -10.83 -14.95 -21.83
N GLY A 382 -11.50 -13.85 -21.45
CA GLY A 382 -12.65 -13.85 -20.55
C GLY A 382 -13.90 -13.07 -21.02
N ARG A 383 -13.91 -12.50 -22.22
CA ARG A 383 -15.10 -11.92 -22.85
C ARG A 383 -15.52 -12.80 -24.04
N ASP A 384 -16.28 -13.87 -23.77
CA ASP A 384 -16.84 -14.71 -24.84
C ASP A 384 -17.89 -13.94 -25.66
N GLY A 385 -17.64 -13.82 -26.96
CA GLY A 385 -18.59 -14.22 -28.00
C GLY A 385 -19.91 -13.44 -28.07
N ALA A 386 -19.87 -12.26 -28.66
CA ALA A 386 -20.94 -11.82 -29.55
C ALA A 386 -20.36 -11.84 -30.97
N GLN A 387 -20.98 -12.57 -31.90
CA GLN A 387 -20.60 -12.57 -33.31
C GLN A 387 -20.57 -11.15 -33.86
N GLN A 388 -19.39 -10.54 -33.96
CA GLN A 388 -19.07 -9.37 -34.76
C GLN A 388 -17.65 -9.56 -35.34
N THR A 389 -17.43 -9.01 -36.52
CA THR A 389 -16.47 -9.45 -37.54
C THR A 389 -15.00 -9.25 -37.15
N GLU A 390 -14.17 -10.25 -37.45
CA GLU A 390 -12.75 -10.48 -37.08
C GLU A 390 -11.71 -9.44 -37.58
N GLU A 391 -12.10 -8.32 -38.19
CA GLU A 391 -11.15 -7.35 -38.76
C GLU A 391 -11.05 -6.01 -37.98
N GLN A 392 -11.82 -5.85 -36.90
CA GLN A 392 -11.76 -4.67 -36.00
C GLN A 392 -11.25 -4.99 -34.58
N GLU A 393 -10.97 -6.26 -34.26
CA GLU A 393 -10.68 -6.70 -32.88
C GLU A 393 -9.27 -6.34 -32.38
N ASP A 394 -8.26 -6.22 -33.25
CA ASP A 394 -6.88 -6.05 -32.77
C ASP A 394 -6.57 -4.66 -32.18
N GLU A 395 -7.34 -3.62 -32.53
CA GLU A 395 -7.11 -2.25 -32.03
C GLU A 395 -8.01 -1.88 -30.82
N ASP A 396 -9.25 -2.39 -30.75
CA ASP A 396 -10.21 -2.02 -29.71
C ASP A 396 -10.23 -2.95 -28.47
N GLU A 397 -9.75 -4.20 -28.55
CA GLU A 397 -9.86 -5.18 -27.45
C GLU A 397 -8.82 -5.02 -26.33
N VAL A 398 -7.67 -4.42 -26.63
CA VAL A 398 -6.61 -4.09 -25.65
C VAL A 398 -6.93 -2.78 -24.89
N ALA A 399 -7.87 -1.97 -25.41
CA ALA A 399 -8.21 -0.64 -24.92
C ALA A 399 -8.97 -0.61 -23.57
N GLY A 400 -9.23 -1.76 -22.94
CA GLY A 400 -10.10 -1.87 -21.75
C GLY A 400 -9.43 -2.18 -20.41
N ASN A 401 -8.18 -2.65 -20.39
CA ASN A 401 -7.50 -3.05 -19.15
C ASN A 401 -6.45 -2.00 -18.77
N ASP A 402 -6.82 -1.07 -17.89
CA ASP A 402 -5.93 -0.01 -17.43
C ASP A 402 -5.10 -0.45 -16.21
N VAL A 403 -5.66 -1.29 -15.35
CA VAL A 403 -5.04 -1.60 -14.05
C VAL A 403 -5.02 -3.10 -13.82
N LEU A 404 -3.84 -3.69 -13.95
CA LEU A 404 -3.62 -5.13 -13.72
C LEU A 404 -2.60 -5.36 -12.63
N VAL A 405 -2.83 -6.38 -11.81
CA VAL A 405 -1.90 -6.82 -10.77
C VAL A 405 -1.47 -8.26 -11.06
N LEU A 406 -0.16 -8.48 -11.18
CA LEU A 406 0.40 -9.82 -11.14
C LEU A 406 1.10 -10.07 -9.82
N VAL A 407 0.84 -11.24 -9.25
CA VAL A 407 1.52 -11.74 -8.05
C VAL A 407 2.31 -12.97 -8.46
N ALA A 408 3.63 -12.93 -8.29
CA ALA A 408 4.50 -14.07 -8.49
C ALA A 408 4.92 -14.62 -7.12
N PRO A 409 4.23 -15.65 -6.60
CA PRO A 409 4.62 -16.29 -5.36
C PRO A 409 5.94 -17.06 -5.54
N PRO A 410 6.73 -17.27 -4.47
CA PRO A 410 7.90 -18.11 -4.54
C PRO A 410 7.50 -19.56 -4.91
N PRO A 411 8.41 -20.31 -5.57
CA PRO A 411 8.24 -21.75 -5.81
C PRO A 411 7.96 -22.50 -4.52
N GLU A 412 7.19 -23.58 -4.59
CA GLU A 412 6.75 -24.38 -3.43
C GLU A 412 7.92 -24.77 -2.52
N ASP A 413 9.01 -25.22 -3.14
CA ASP A 413 10.21 -25.70 -2.47
C ASP A 413 10.99 -24.60 -1.73
N GLN A 414 10.75 -23.33 -2.11
CA GLN A 414 11.46 -22.15 -1.61
C GLN A 414 10.57 -21.21 -0.79
N GLU A 415 9.32 -21.59 -0.51
CA GLU A 415 8.34 -20.79 0.22
C GLU A 415 8.75 -20.38 1.65
N LYS A 416 9.70 -21.11 2.26
CA LYS A 416 10.09 -20.89 3.66
C LYS A 416 10.82 -19.56 3.85
N GLY A 417 10.05 -18.49 4.02
CA GLY A 417 10.55 -17.14 4.35
C GLY A 417 10.83 -16.26 3.13
N GLN A 418 10.47 -16.69 1.92
CA GLN A 418 10.54 -15.83 0.74
C GLN A 418 9.25 -15.03 0.57
N GLU A 419 9.40 -13.78 0.19
CA GLU A 419 8.29 -12.89 -0.12
C GLU A 419 7.84 -13.03 -1.57
N VAL A 420 6.60 -12.64 -1.85
CA VAL A 420 6.09 -12.56 -3.21
C VAL A 420 6.66 -11.36 -3.97
N SER A 421 6.86 -11.54 -5.27
CA SER A 421 7.09 -10.44 -6.21
C SER A 421 5.73 -9.92 -6.70
N ARG A 422 5.62 -8.60 -6.86
CA ARG A 422 4.39 -7.93 -7.29
C ARG A 422 4.69 -7.06 -8.49
N ILE A 423 3.76 -7.06 -9.44
CA ILE A 423 3.84 -6.28 -10.67
C ILE A 423 2.50 -5.57 -10.82
N LEU A 424 2.54 -4.25 -10.93
CA LEU A 424 1.38 -3.40 -11.15
C LEU A 424 1.52 -2.72 -12.50
N PHE A 425 0.53 -2.89 -13.37
CA PHE A 425 0.41 -2.20 -14.64
C PHE A 425 -0.59 -1.05 -14.48
N MET A 426 -0.21 0.14 -14.93
CA MET A 426 -1.05 1.34 -14.96
C MET A 426 -1.05 1.93 -16.38
N GLY A 427 -2.15 1.75 -17.11
CA GLY A 427 -2.38 2.27 -18.45
C GLY A 427 -2.99 3.67 -18.44
N SER A 428 -3.33 4.18 -19.62
CA SER A 428 -3.77 5.57 -19.83
C SER A 428 -5.05 5.96 -19.10
N GLY A 429 -6.00 5.05 -18.87
CA GLY A 429 -7.23 5.35 -18.12
C GLY A 429 -6.99 5.65 -16.63
N THR A 430 -5.78 5.42 -16.13
CA THR A 430 -5.35 5.89 -14.80
C THR A 430 -4.87 7.35 -14.81
N GLY A 431 -4.60 7.94 -15.98
CA GLY A 431 -3.95 9.24 -16.10
C GLY A 431 -2.46 9.21 -15.73
N SER A 432 -1.84 8.03 -15.55
CA SER A 432 -0.41 7.91 -15.23
C SER A 432 0.50 7.92 -16.45
N CYS A 433 -0.02 7.71 -17.66
CA CYS A 433 0.74 7.74 -18.91
C CYS A 433 -0.18 8.03 -20.11
N PRO A 434 0.40 8.34 -21.28
CA PRO A 434 -0.37 8.53 -22.52
C PRO A 434 -1.04 7.25 -23.04
N GLU A 435 -1.96 7.41 -24.00
CA GLU A 435 -2.61 6.30 -24.70
C GLU A 435 -1.62 5.36 -25.39
N GLY A 436 -1.91 4.06 -25.35
CA GLY A 436 -1.07 2.99 -25.91
C GLY A 436 0.12 2.59 -25.02
N GLU A 437 0.33 3.25 -23.90
CA GLU A 437 1.45 3.00 -23.00
C GLU A 437 0.99 2.53 -21.61
N TYR A 438 1.92 1.91 -20.89
CA TYR A 438 1.74 1.47 -19.51
C TYR A 438 2.96 1.86 -18.67
N VAL A 439 2.70 2.32 -17.44
CA VAL A 439 3.71 2.36 -16.39
C VAL A 439 3.64 1.05 -15.61
N VAL A 440 4.76 0.33 -15.56
CA VAL A 440 4.90 -0.96 -14.90
C VAL A 440 5.75 -0.78 -13.65
N TYR A 441 5.18 -1.13 -12.50
CA TYR A 441 5.87 -1.12 -11.22
C TYR A 441 6.15 -2.56 -10.79
N ILE A 442 7.41 -2.91 -10.62
CA ILE A 442 7.85 -4.21 -10.12
C ILE A 442 8.44 -4.01 -8.73
N SER A 443 8.03 -4.86 -7.79
CA SER A 443 8.67 -4.96 -6.48
C SER A 443 8.92 -6.43 -6.17
N THR A 444 10.18 -6.80 -6.00
CA THR A 444 10.61 -8.18 -5.75
C THR A 444 11.60 -8.23 -4.58
N PRO A 445 11.59 -9.27 -3.74
CA PRO A 445 12.68 -9.48 -2.78
C PRO A 445 14.02 -9.62 -3.51
N THR A 446 15.08 -9.08 -2.91
CA THR A 446 16.46 -9.14 -3.37
C THR A 446 17.22 -10.15 -2.54
N ARG A 447 17.87 -11.12 -3.20
CA ARG A 447 18.73 -12.09 -2.52
C ARG A 447 20.15 -11.56 -2.40
N ILE A 448 20.90 -12.05 -1.41
CA ILE A 448 22.31 -11.67 -1.22
C ILE A 448 23.09 -12.07 -2.47
N GLY A 449 23.80 -11.11 -3.08
CA GLY A 449 24.60 -11.31 -4.30
C GLY A 449 23.81 -11.17 -5.61
N GLU A 450 22.50 -10.96 -5.55
CA GLU A 450 21.66 -10.77 -6.74
C GLU A 450 21.69 -9.31 -7.21
N THR A 451 21.98 -9.10 -8.50
CA THR A 451 22.02 -7.77 -9.11
C THR A 451 20.74 -7.50 -9.89
N ASN A 452 20.00 -6.47 -9.47
CA ASN A 452 18.79 -5.98 -10.14
C ASN A 452 17.72 -7.04 -10.48
N PRO A 453 17.21 -7.80 -9.49
CA PRO A 453 16.20 -8.84 -9.74
C PRO A 453 14.89 -8.30 -10.31
N ALA A 454 14.53 -7.04 -10.04
CA ALA A 454 13.34 -6.42 -10.62
C ALA A 454 13.47 -6.26 -12.14
N LYS A 455 14.66 -5.89 -12.65
CA LYS A 455 14.92 -5.85 -14.09
C LYS A 455 14.90 -7.25 -14.71
N ALA A 456 15.51 -8.24 -14.06
CA ALA A 456 15.43 -9.62 -14.55
C ALA A 456 13.99 -10.13 -14.65
N LEU A 457 13.11 -9.72 -13.72
CA LEU A 457 11.69 -10.02 -13.77
C LEU A 457 10.97 -9.27 -14.90
N LEU A 458 11.33 -8.01 -15.13
CA LEU A 458 10.84 -7.21 -16.27
C LEU A 458 11.21 -7.89 -17.59
N ASP A 459 12.48 -8.24 -17.77
CA ASP A 459 12.97 -8.87 -18.99
C ASP A 459 12.21 -10.17 -19.27
N ARG A 460 11.96 -11.00 -18.24
CA ARG A 460 11.16 -12.23 -18.37
C ARG A 460 9.71 -12.00 -18.83
N LEU A 461 9.10 -10.85 -18.52
CA LEU A 461 7.76 -10.53 -19.01
C LEU A 461 7.74 -10.28 -20.52
N PHE A 462 8.83 -9.72 -21.07
CA PHE A 462 8.95 -9.29 -22.47
C PHE A 462 9.76 -10.25 -23.35
N VAL A 463 10.54 -11.16 -22.78
CA VAL A 463 11.27 -12.18 -23.53
C VAL A 463 10.28 -13.10 -24.24
N THR A 464 10.28 -13.02 -25.57
CA THR A 464 9.87 -14.13 -26.44
C THR A 464 11.11 -15.02 -26.58
N PRO A 465 11.10 -16.30 -26.17
CA PRO A 465 12.32 -17.08 -26.21
C PRO A 465 12.71 -17.40 -27.66
N THR A 466 13.65 -16.64 -28.22
CA THR A 466 14.54 -17.17 -29.25
C THR A 466 15.50 -18.15 -28.60
N SER A 467 15.45 -19.39 -29.09
CA SER A 467 16.31 -20.50 -28.70
C SER A 467 17.79 -20.08 -28.62
N THR A 468 18.37 -20.06 -27.41
CA THR A 468 19.78 -20.43 -27.18
C THR A 468 19.99 -20.67 -25.69
N ALA A 469 20.40 -21.89 -25.36
CA ALA A 469 20.71 -22.33 -24.00
C ALA A 469 22.05 -21.76 -23.51
N LEU A 470 22.17 -21.47 -22.22
CA LEU A 470 23.46 -21.33 -21.53
C LEU A 470 23.39 -21.89 -20.08
N PRO A 471 24.54 -22.31 -19.50
CA PRO A 471 24.63 -23.48 -18.65
C PRO A 471 24.49 -23.20 -17.14
N THR A 472 24.05 -24.24 -16.46
CA THR A 472 23.95 -24.39 -15.01
C THR A 472 25.30 -24.51 -14.34
N SER A 473 25.45 -23.90 -13.16
CA SER A 473 26.46 -24.25 -12.18
C SER A 473 25.82 -24.25 -10.80
N ALA A 474 25.78 -25.45 -10.21
CA ALA A 474 25.20 -25.75 -8.92
C ALA A 474 26.24 -25.59 -7.80
N HIS A 475 25.83 -25.06 -6.65
CA HIS A 475 26.45 -25.40 -5.37
C HIS A 475 25.47 -25.23 -4.20
N GLN A 476 25.39 -26.29 -3.39
CA GLN A 476 24.83 -26.40 -2.03
C GLN A 476 25.96 -26.96 -1.13
N PRO A 477 25.84 -27.10 0.22
CA PRO A 477 24.76 -26.75 1.17
C PRO A 477 25.25 -26.16 2.55
N GLY A 478 24.34 -25.88 3.50
CA GLY A 478 24.65 -25.74 4.94
C GLY A 478 23.43 -25.51 5.85
N ARG A 479 23.33 -26.20 7.00
CA ARG A 479 22.14 -26.40 7.89
C ARG A 479 22.09 -25.50 9.16
N HIS A 480 20.92 -25.51 9.82
CA HIS A 480 20.54 -25.06 11.21
C HIS A 480 20.15 -23.58 11.35
N GLY A 481 19.18 -23.12 12.16
CA GLY A 481 18.22 -23.62 13.15
C GLY A 481 17.21 -22.48 13.44
N PRO A 482 16.21 -22.64 14.33
CA PRO A 482 14.92 -21.93 14.24
C PRO A 482 14.89 -20.56 14.91
N ASP A 483 13.92 -19.74 14.49
CA ASP A 483 12.94 -19.00 15.31
C ASP A 483 12.68 -17.52 14.98
N GLN A 484 11.36 -17.25 14.92
CA GLN A 484 10.63 -16.01 15.22
C GLN A 484 10.46 -14.93 14.14
N ALA A 485 9.18 -14.69 13.84
CA ALA A 485 8.63 -13.75 12.87
C ALA A 485 8.26 -12.41 13.54
N PRO A 486 8.19 -11.33 12.75
CA PRO A 486 7.00 -10.50 12.79
C PRO A 486 6.47 -10.17 11.38
N CYS A 487 5.17 -9.95 11.36
CA CYS A 487 4.27 -9.82 10.22
C CYS A 487 3.74 -8.40 10.13
N TRP A 488 3.78 -7.69 8.99
CA TRP A 488 3.02 -6.43 8.86
C TRP A 488 2.43 -6.15 7.48
N TRP A 489 1.12 -5.89 7.53
CA TRP A 489 0.38 -4.93 6.72
C TRP A 489 0.86 -3.52 7.04
N GLY A 490 0.87 -2.62 6.05
CA GLY A 490 1.36 -1.25 6.16
C GLY A 490 1.22 -0.62 7.54
N SER A 491 2.35 -0.56 8.26
CA SER A 491 2.49 0.31 9.43
C SER A 491 2.61 1.73 8.91
N PHE A 492 1.70 2.60 9.34
CA PHE A 492 1.98 4.02 9.35
C PHE A 492 3.19 4.26 10.25
N GLU A 493 4.12 5.09 9.80
CA GLU A 493 5.24 5.50 10.64
C GLU A 493 4.69 6.11 11.94
N ARG A 494 5.29 5.79 13.09
CA ARG A 494 4.88 6.41 14.35
C ARG A 494 5.30 7.86 14.29
N VAL A 495 4.38 8.71 13.88
CA VAL A 495 4.53 10.15 13.99
C VAL A 495 4.61 10.49 15.49
N ARG A 496 5.73 11.04 15.94
CA ARG A 496 5.89 11.46 17.33
C ARG A 496 5.42 12.90 17.48
N VAL A 497 4.78 13.17 18.62
CA VAL A 497 4.41 14.53 19.03
C VAL A 497 5.40 14.97 20.10
N VAL A 498 6.09 16.08 19.86
CA VAL A 498 6.95 16.75 20.84
C VAL A 498 6.23 18.01 21.32
N GLY A 499 5.89 18.05 22.62
CA GLY A 499 5.16 19.16 23.24
C GLY A 499 4.49 18.76 24.57
N ARG A 500 4.12 19.73 25.41
CA ARG A 500 3.54 19.50 26.74
C ARG A 500 2.03 19.27 26.65
N ASP A 501 1.55 18.10 27.08
CA ASP A 501 0.13 17.89 27.37
C ASP A 501 -0.27 18.76 28.58
N GLY A 502 -1.18 19.72 28.39
CA GLY A 502 -1.81 20.44 29.50
C GLY A 502 -2.57 19.50 30.45
N PRO A 503 -2.83 19.90 31.71
CA PRO A 503 -3.35 19.00 32.72
C PRO A 503 -4.72 18.43 32.32
N ARG A 504 -4.76 17.12 32.11
CA ARG A 504 -5.97 16.35 31.83
C ARG A 504 -6.96 16.51 32.98
N GLY A 505 -8.07 17.21 32.74
CA GLY A 505 -9.22 17.21 33.64
C GLY A 505 -9.72 15.78 33.83
N ARG A 506 -9.58 15.24 35.04
CA ARG A 506 -10.15 13.96 35.44
C ARG A 506 -11.67 14.04 35.37
N ALA A 507 -12.27 13.52 34.31
CA ALA A 507 -13.67 13.13 34.31
C ALA A 507 -13.83 11.98 35.31
N ARG A 508 -14.34 12.30 36.51
CA ARG A 508 -14.76 11.30 37.51
C ARG A 508 -15.95 10.52 36.95
N SER A 509 -15.72 9.26 36.60
CA SER A 509 -16.77 8.27 36.39
C SER A 509 -17.49 8.01 37.73
N GLY A 510 -18.66 8.62 37.90
CA GLY A 510 -19.55 8.37 39.03
C GLY A 510 -20.11 6.95 38.97
N ARG A 511 -19.67 6.12 39.92
CA ARG A 511 -20.17 4.77 40.18
C ARG A 511 -21.51 4.89 40.93
N ALA A 512 -22.64 4.75 40.23
CA ALA A 512 -23.96 4.69 40.88
C ALA A 512 -24.28 3.24 41.25
N GLY A 513 -24.13 2.92 42.54
CA GLY A 513 -24.61 1.69 43.16
C GLY A 513 -26.10 1.76 43.49
N ARG A 514 -26.77 0.62 43.36
CA ARG A 514 -28.15 0.37 43.77
C ARG A 514 -28.33 0.53 45.29
N SER A 515 -29.38 1.25 45.71
CA SER A 515 -30.16 0.95 46.92
C SER A 515 -31.55 1.58 46.78
N GLY A 516 -32.60 0.80 47.02
CA GLY A 516 -33.97 1.16 46.67
C GLY A 516 -34.85 1.70 47.80
N ARG A 517 -36.15 1.75 47.45
CA ARG A 517 -37.38 1.95 48.26
C ARG A 517 -37.64 3.38 48.75
N ARG A 518 -38.71 4.03 48.24
CA ARG A 518 -40.12 3.93 48.68
C ARG A 518 -41.02 4.84 47.83
N ASP A 519 -42.27 4.40 47.72
CA ASP A 519 -43.43 5.02 47.08
C ASP A 519 -43.80 6.39 47.69
N ASP A 520 -44.31 7.33 46.88
CA ASP A 520 -45.72 7.76 46.98
C ASP A 520 -46.13 8.86 45.95
N HIS A 521 -47.31 8.61 45.38
CA HIS A 521 -48.38 9.51 44.93
C HIS A 521 -48.23 10.71 43.94
N GLN A 522 -49.08 10.60 42.91
CA GLN A 522 -50.01 11.61 42.33
C GLN A 522 -49.58 12.57 41.20
N ALA A 523 -50.02 12.18 39.99
CA ALA A 523 -50.99 12.88 39.13
C ALA A 523 -50.68 14.28 38.55
N ARG A 524 -50.53 14.36 37.22
CA ARG A 524 -51.49 14.96 36.24
C ARG A 524 -50.79 15.41 34.94
N ARG A 525 -51.43 15.06 33.80
CA ARG A 525 -51.63 15.83 32.53
C ARG A 525 -50.37 16.48 31.90
N GLY A 526 -50.00 16.28 30.64
CA GLY A 526 -50.72 15.96 29.41
C GLY A 526 -50.16 16.82 28.26
N ARG A 527 -50.19 16.30 27.02
CA ARG A 527 -49.76 16.92 25.74
C ARG A 527 -48.23 16.99 25.58
N GLY A 528 -47.58 16.44 24.55
CA GLY A 528 -47.98 16.24 23.16
C GLY A 528 -47.36 17.35 22.32
N TRP A 529 -46.40 17.03 21.47
CA TRP A 529 -46.34 17.41 20.05
C TRP A 529 -45.09 16.81 19.38
N ARG A 530 -45.34 16.14 18.25
CA ARG A 530 -44.38 15.78 17.21
C ARG A 530 -44.25 16.97 16.27
N ARG A 531 -43.03 17.28 15.83
CA ARG A 531 -42.58 17.02 14.46
C ARG A 531 -41.06 17.06 14.40
#